data_AF-Q1IUA4-F1
#
_entry.id   AF-Q1IUA4-F1
#
_cell.length_a   1.000
_cell.length_b   1.000
_cell.length_c   1.000
_cell.angle_alpha   90.00
_cell.angle_beta   90.00
_cell.angle_gamma   90.00
#
_symmetry.space_group_name_H-M   'P 1'
#
loop_
_entity.id
_entity.type
_entity.pdbx_description
1 polymer ?
#
loop_
_entity_poly.entity_id
_entity_poly.type
_entity_poly.pdbx_seq_one_letter_code
_entity_poly.pdbx_strand_id
1 'polypeptide(L)'
;MKKTLYVGTLLALLTLSLSVFAQNRSERPRHDQPMISGRDVVTNIATTPYSGVLVYNFTILNSTPTVNPVTCSVSTYVSGDTSGRQFYETAYGRATPISGGYAKCTVKIYYTWQLASAGSDMITGSANFSANTAATAGTTQRSAQQSLVSIPVPATGVTTTTTLSGRL
;
A
#
# COMPACT_ATOMS: atom_id res chain seq x y z
N MET A 1 -30.90 38.49 -61.28
CA MET A 1 -30.47 39.39 -60.17
C MET A 1 -30.48 38.55 -58.89
N LYS A 2 -29.50 38.45 -58.00
CA LYS A 2 -28.14 38.99 -57.81
C LYS A 2 -27.37 37.89 -57.06
N LYS A 3 -26.11 37.64 -57.44
CA LYS A 3 -25.13 36.83 -56.69
C LYS A 3 -24.37 37.76 -55.72
N THR A 4 -24.22 37.35 -54.46
CA THR A 4 -23.30 37.99 -53.48
C THR A 4 -22.84 36.92 -52.49
N LEU A 5 -21.68 36.28 -52.72
CA LEU A 5 -20.36 36.57 -52.14
C LEU A 5 -20.27 36.38 -50.60
N TYR A 6 -19.76 35.21 -50.18
CA TYR A 6 -19.15 34.99 -48.87
C TYR A 6 -17.68 34.54 -49.10
N VAL A 7 -16.80 35.51 -49.37
CA VAL A 7 -15.35 35.32 -49.56
C VAL A 7 -14.56 35.92 -48.37
N GLY A 8 -15.21 36.12 -47.23
CA GLY A 8 -14.68 36.96 -46.14
C GLY A 8 -14.10 36.25 -44.91
N THR A 9 -14.18 34.91 -44.81
CA THR A 9 -13.94 34.22 -43.52
C THR A 9 -12.92 33.09 -43.56
N LEU A 10 -12.17 32.94 -44.65
CA LEU A 10 -11.10 31.92 -44.72
C LEU A 10 -9.69 32.49 -44.44
N LEU A 11 -9.53 33.81 -44.29
CA LEU A 11 -8.21 34.46 -44.16
C LEU A 11 -7.80 34.78 -42.71
N ALA A 12 -8.66 34.50 -41.72
CA ALA A 12 -8.37 34.78 -40.31
C ALA A 12 -7.80 33.58 -39.53
N LEU A 13 -7.75 32.39 -40.13
CA LEU A 13 -7.27 31.16 -39.47
C LEU A 13 -5.83 30.78 -39.86
N LEU A 14 -5.19 31.49 -40.79
CA LEU A 14 -3.85 31.13 -41.29
C LEU A 14 -2.69 31.94 -40.70
N THR A 15 -2.94 32.93 -39.84
CA THR A 15 -1.89 33.80 -39.25
C THR A 15 -1.60 33.53 -37.78
N LEU A 16 -2.28 32.56 -37.15
CA LEU A 16 -2.06 32.17 -35.75
C LEU A 16 -1.03 31.04 -35.56
N SER A 17 -0.38 30.55 -36.62
CA SER A 17 0.50 29.37 -36.56
C SER A 17 2.01 29.65 -36.52
N LEU A 18 2.46 30.90 -36.43
CA LEU A 18 3.89 31.24 -36.68
C LEU A 18 4.65 31.96 -35.56
N SER A 19 4.11 32.08 -34.35
CA SER A 19 4.77 32.89 -33.31
C SER A 19 4.84 32.26 -31.92
N VAL A 20 5.32 31.01 -31.78
CA VAL A 20 5.80 30.50 -30.48
C VAL A 20 6.94 29.48 -30.63
N PHE A 21 8.06 29.87 -31.26
CA PHE A 21 9.34 29.17 -31.06
C PHE A 21 10.51 30.17 -31.02
N ALA A 22 10.37 31.26 -30.26
CA ALA A 22 11.54 31.94 -29.73
C ALA A 22 11.87 31.27 -28.40
N GLN A 23 12.69 30.21 -28.44
CA GLN A 23 13.26 29.59 -27.26
C GLN A 23 14.16 30.61 -26.57
N ASN A 24 13.57 31.37 -25.63
CA ASN A 24 14.30 32.22 -24.71
C ASN A 24 15.18 31.32 -23.84
N ARG A 25 16.42 31.11 -24.27
CA ARG A 25 17.46 30.50 -23.44
C ARG A 25 17.85 31.50 -22.36
N SER A 26 16.98 31.64 -21.37
CA SER A 26 17.39 32.16 -20.08
C SER A 26 18.40 31.15 -19.53
N GLU A 27 19.68 31.48 -19.65
CA GLU A 27 20.74 30.85 -18.88
C GLU A 27 20.34 30.95 -17.41
N ARG A 28 19.78 29.85 -16.88
CA ARG A 28 19.66 29.72 -15.44
C ARG A 28 21.09 29.72 -14.92
N PRO A 29 21.45 30.58 -13.95
CA PRO A 29 22.74 30.45 -13.30
C PRO A 29 22.86 28.99 -12.85
N ARG A 30 23.92 28.31 -13.31
CA ARG A 30 24.27 27.00 -12.77
C ARG A 30 24.36 27.20 -11.27
N HIS A 31 23.37 26.69 -10.55
CA HIS A 31 23.55 26.45 -9.14
C HIS A 31 24.71 25.45 -9.11
N ASP A 32 25.87 25.91 -8.63
CA ASP A 32 26.92 25.04 -8.14
C ASP A 32 26.25 24.20 -7.05
N GLN A 33 25.62 23.09 -7.45
CA GLN A 33 25.15 22.10 -6.50
C GLN A 33 26.42 21.68 -5.77
N PRO A 34 26.47 21.82 -4.44
CA PRO A 34 27.58 21.31 -3.68
C PRO A 34 27.78 19.85 -4.09
N MET A 35 29.04 19.56 -4.45
CA MET A 35 29.54 18.25 -4.84
C MET A 35 28.88 17.19 -3.97
N ILE A 36 28.41 16.11 -4.61
CA ILE A 36 28.04 14.81 -4.04
C ILE A 36 28.09 14.84 -2.52
N SER A 37 26.92 15.04 -1.89
CA SER A 37 26.74 14.93 -0.45
C SER A 37 27.65 13.82 0.04
N GLY A 38 28.61 14.18 0.89
CA GLY A 38 29.57 13.23 1.46
C GLY A 38 28.77 11.99 1.86
N ARG A 39 29.22 10.82 1.41
CA ARG A 39 28.60 9.56 1.76
C ARG A 39 28.63 9.52 3.29
N ASP A 40 27.51 9.88 3.93
CA ASP A 40 27.40 9.88 5.37
C ASP A 40 27.87 8.51 5.80
N VAL A 41 28.89 8.49 6.64
CA VAL A 41 29.36 7.26 7.25
C VAL A 41 28.16 6.72 7.99
N VAL A 42 27.56 5.65 7.45
CA VAL A 42 26.50 4.91 8.13
C VAL A 42 27.15 4.43 9.42
N THR A 43 26.90 5.16 10.49
CA THR A 43 27.26 4.72 11.83
C THR A 43 26.61 3.36 11.98
N ASN A 44 27.43 2.35 12.26
CA ASN A 44 26.94 0.99 12.41
C ASN A 44 26.18 0.95 13.74
N ILE A 45 24.89 1.30 13.68
CA ILE A 45 24.01 1.32 14.85
C ILE A 45 23.92 -0.12 15.33
N ALA A 46 24.27 -0.34 16.60
CA ALA A 46 24.17 -1.65 17.21
C ALA A 46 22.72 -2.12 17.15
N THR A 47 22.50 -3.31 16.60
CA THR A 47 21.17 -3.91 16.50
C THR A 47 21.08 -5.18 17.31
N THR A 48 19.90 -5.48 17.83
CA THR A 48 19.59 -6.71 18.56
C THR A 48 18.49 -7.48 17.81
N PRO A 49 18.56 -8.83 17.74
CA PRO A 49 17.48 -9.62 17.18
C PRO A 49 16.24 -9.60 18.08
N TYR A 50 15.10 -9.26 17.49
CA TYR A 50 13.77 -9.40 18.07
C TYR A 50 12.96 -10.37 17.22
N SER A 51 12.48 -11.45 17.84
CA SER A 51 11.67 -12.46 17.16
C SER A 51 10.36 -12.69 17.88
N GLY A 52 9.32 -13.08 17.15
CA GLY A 52 8.00 -13.29 17.72
C GLY A 52 7.00 -13.77 16.68
N VAL A 53 5.73 -13.81 17.10
CA VAL A 53 4.62 -14.20 16.24
C VAL A 53 3.50 -13.17 16.35
N LEU A 54 3.06 -12.64 15.21
CA LEU A 54 1.84 -11.85 15.12
C LEU A 54 0.72 -12.77 14.62
N VAL A 55 -0.34 -12.92 15.39
CA VAL A 55 -1.50 -13.76 15.07
C VAL A 55 -2.71 -12.86 14.85
N TYR A 56 -3.22 -12.84 13.62
CA TYR A 56 -4.40 -12.08 13.25
C TYR A 56 -5.57 -13.03 13.03
N ASN A 57 -6.60 -12.88 13.87
CA ASN A 57 -7.84 -13.66 13.80
C ASN A 57 -8.96 -12.81 13.21
N PHE A 58 -9.40 -13.18 12.01
CA PHE A 58 -10.48 -12.49 11.31
C PHE A 58 -11.81 -13.20 11.56
N THR A 59 -12.85 -12.40 11.75
CA THR A 59 -14.25 -12.82 11.61
C THR A 59 -14.86 -12.05 10.45
N ILE A 60 -15.28 -12.75 9.41
CA ILE A 60 -15.70 -12.16 8.13
C ILE A 60 -17.17 -12.49 7.93
N LEU A 61 -18.02 -11.48 7.78
CA LEU A 61 -19.41 -11.66 7.36
C LEU A 61 -19.48 -11.71 5.82
N ASN A 62 -19.90 -12.83 5.25
CA ASN A 62 -20.14 -12.97 3.82
C ASN A 62 -21.62 -12.66 3.53
N SER A 63 -21.87 -11.49 2.94
CA SER A 63 -23.22 -11.07 2.56
C SER A 63 -23.79 -11.86 1.38
N THR A 64 -22.89 -12.46 0.61
CA THR A 64 -23.21 -13.24 -0.59
C THR A 64 -22.44 -14.56 -0.50
N PRO A 65 -23.04 -15.69 -0.89
CA PRO A 65 -22.34 -16.97 -0.91
C PRO A 65 -21.05 -16.90 -1.72
N THR A 66 -19.95 -17.36 -1.12
CA THR A 66 -18.63 -17.43 -1.75
C THR A 66 -18.48 -18.76 -2.47
N VAL A 67 -17.87 -18.75 -3.66
CA VAL A 67 -17.59 -19.96 -4.47
C VAL A 67 -16.35 -20.68 -3.96
N ASN A 68 -15.38 -19.92 -3.45
CA ASN A 68 -14.14 -20.39 -2.86
C ASN A 68 -13.98 -19.87 -1.43
N PRO A 69 -13.14 -20.51 -0.60
CA PRO A 69 -12.79 -19.97 0.70
C PRO A 69 -12.20 -18.57 0.59
N VAL A 70 -12.59 -17.68 1.51
CA VAL A 70 -12.03 -16.33 1.60
C VAL A 70 -10.52 -16.41 1.84
N THR A 71 -9.73 -15.68 1.08
CA THR A 71 -8.28 -15.52 1.31
C THR A 71 -8.06 -14.27 2.12
N CYS A 72 -7.25 -14.37 3.17
CA CYS A 72 -6.88 -13.24 4.02
C CYS A 72 -5.39 -13.03 3.89
N SER A 73 -4.96 -11.78 3.83
CA SER A 73 -3.56 -11.42 3.90
C SER A 73 -3.35 -10.32 4.92
N VAL A 74 -2.18 -10.35 5.54
CA VAL A 74 -1.70 -9.28 6.41
C VAL A 74 -0.32 -8.91 5.95
N SER A 75 -0.10 -7.61 5.76
CA SER A 75 1.21 -7.03 5.50
C SER A 75 1.55 -6.10 6.64
N THR A 76 2.71 -6.32 7.27
CA THR A 76 3.23 -5.48 8.34
C THR A 76 4.60 -4.93 7.99
N TYR A 77 4.94 -3.79 8.59
CA TYR A 77 6.26 -3.22 8.53
C TYR A 77 6.63 -2.56 9.84
N VAL A 78 7.94 -2.45 10.09
CA VAL A 78 8.46 -1.71 11.24
C VAL A 78 8.67 -0.26 10.85
N SER A 79 8.21 0.64 11.71
CA SER A 79 8.39 2.08 11.63
C SER A 79 9.09 2.60 12.87
N GLY A 80 9.85 3.68 12.75
CA GLY A 80 10.59 4.27 13.87
C GLY A 80 11.98 3.66 14.12
N ASP A 81 12.35 2.59 13.42
CA ASP A 81 13.69 2.01 13.53
C ASP A 81 14.75 3.01 13.06
N THR A 82 15.64 3.35 13.98
CA THR A 82 16.72 4.32 13.74
C THR A 82 17.90 3.71 13.01
N SER A 83 17.95 2.39 12.82
CA SER A 83 19.03 1.72 12.08
C SER A 83 19.03 2.02 10.57
N GLY A 84 17.96 2.64 10.06
CA GLY A 84 17.77 2.90 8.63
C GLY A 84 17.38 1.67 7.82
N ARG A 85 17.13 0.53 8.49
CA ARG A 85 16.63 -0.69 7.85
C ARG A 85 15.12 -0.62 7.70
N GLN A 86 14.61 -1.39 6.74
CA GLN A 86 13.18 -1.58 6.56
C GLN A 86 12.86 -3.05 6.69
N PHE A 87 11.84 -3.35 7.48
CA PHE A 87 11.36 -4.70 7.71
C PHE A 87 9.93 -4.77 7.22
N TYR A 88 9.66 -5.72 6.32
CA TYR A 88 8.36 -5.95 5.72
C TYR A 88 8.07 -7.44 5.78
N GLU A 89 6.89 -7.80 6.30
CA GLU A 89 6.42 -9.17 6.34
C GLU A 89 5.04 -9.24 5.70
N THR A 90 4.76 -10.35 5.03
CA THR A 90 3.41 -10.62 4.52
C THR A 90 3.10 -12.10 4.69
N ALA A 91 1.92 -12.39 5.25
CA ALA A 91 1.43 -13.74 5.39
C ALA A 91 -0.02 -13.86 4.92
N TYR A 92 -0.41 -15.09 4.62
CA TYR A 92 -1.71 -15.43 4.08
C TYR A 92 -2.40 -16.48 4.94
N GLY A 93 -3.73 -16.43 4.94
CA GLY A 93 -4.60 -17.40 5.57
C GLY A 93 -5.76 -17.74 4.64
N ARG A 94 -6.34 -18.92 4.84
CA ARG A 94 -7.59 -19.32 4.18
C ARG A 94 -8.68 -19.42 5.22
N ALA A 95 -9.81 -18.81 4.94
CA ALA A 95 -10.92 -18.80 5.87
C ALA A 95 -11.67 -20.14 5.84
N THR A 96 -12.16 -20.54 6.99
CA THR A 96 -13.09 -21.65 7.14
C THR A 96 -14.51 -21.11 7.37
N PRO A 97 -15.53 -21.65 6.68
CA PRO A 97 -16.91 -21.26 6.92
C PRO A 97 -17.35 -21.52 8.35
N ILE A 98 -18.28 -20.69 8.83
CA ILE A 98 -19.00 -20.79 10.10
C ILE A 98 -20.50 -20.73 9.79
N SER A 99 -21.34 -20.93 10.81
CA SER A 99 -22.76 -20.67 10.73
C SER A 99 -23.08 -19.20 10.45
N GLY A 100 -24.29 -18.97 9.91
CA GLY A 100 -24.85 -17.61 9.76
C GLY A 100 -24.18 -16.73 8.71
N GLY A 101 -23.49 -17.32 7.72
CA GLY A 101 -22.79 -16.56 6.67
C GLY A 101 -21.44 -16.00 7.11
N TYR A 102 -20.93 -16.39 8.28
CA TYR A 102 -19.60 -15.97 8.74
C TYR A 102 -18.51 -16.93 8.27
N ALA A 103 -17.28 -16.43 8.21
CA ALA A 103 -16.07 -17.23 8.04
C ALA A 103 -14.98 -16.74 9.01
N LYS A 104 -14.11 -17.65 9.47
CA LYS A 104 -12.93 -17.28 10.28
C LYS A 104 -11.66 -17.53 9.52
N CYS A 105 -10.68 -16.67 9.73
CA CYS A 105 -9.36 -16.79 9.13
C CYS A 105 -8.30 -16.51 10.18
N THR A 106 -7.23 -17.29 10.20
CA THR A 106 -6.07 -17.01 11.05
C THR A 106 -4.86 -16.81 10.16
N VAL A 107 -4.20 -15.67 10.32
CA VAL A 107 -2.94 -15.34 9.65
C VAL A 107 -1.86 -15.26 10.72
N LYS A 108 -0.74 -15.95 10.52
CA LYS A 108 0.42 -15.90 11.42
C LYS A 108 1.62 -15.34 10.67
N ILE A 109 2.22 -14.28 11.21
CA ILE A 109 3.51 -13.75 10.75
C ILE A 109 4.54 -14.11 11.81
N TYR A 110 5.46 -14.99 11.45
CA TYR A 110 6.67 -15.25 12.23
C TYR A 110 7.71 -14.25 11.77
N TYR A 111 8.30 -13.49 12.69
CA TYR A 111 9.29 -12.48 12.35
C TYR A 111 10.57 -12.65 13.14
N THR A 112 11.67 -12.16 12.57
CA THR A 112 12.95 -11.98 13.26
C THR A 112 13.63 -10.75 12.65
N TRP A 113 13.67 -9.65 13.39
CA TRP A 113 14.17 -8.36 12.92
C TRP A 113 15.36 -7.90 13.76
N GLN A 114 16.35 -7.29 13.10
CA GLN A 114 17.55 -6.76 13.75
C GLN A 114 17.36 -5.26 13.97
N LEU A 115 16.81 -4.90 15.13
CA LEU A 115 16.36 -3.54 15.44
C LEU A 115 17.35 -2.80 16.33
N ALA A 116 17.42 -1.48 16.20
CA ALA A 116 18.17 -0.63 17.12
C ALA A 116 17.51 -0.58 18.51
N SER A 117 16.17 -0.53 18.58
CA SER A 117 15.44 -0.42 19.85
C SER A 117 13.96 -0.83 19.74
N ALA A 118 13.59 -2.05 20.15
CA ALA A 118 12.21 -2.51 20.02
C ALA A 118 11.16 -1.73 20.83
N GLY A 119 11.54 -1.12 21.96
CA GLY A 119 10.58 -0.44 22.84
C GLY A 119 9.97 0.84 22.24
N SER A 120 10.63 1.44 21.25
CA SER A 120 10.16 2.64 20.54
C SER A 120 9.68 2.34 19.12
N ASP A 121 10.14 1.23 18.54
CA ASP A 121 9.78 0.84 17.18
C ASP A 121 8.35 0.33 17.14
N MET A 122 7.62 0.71 16.08
CA MET A 122 6.20 0.43 15.94
C MET A 122 5.94 -0.48 14.74
N ILE A 123 5.22 -1.57 14.96
CA ILE A 123 4.67 -2.42 13.91
C ILE A 123 3.39 -1.78 13.39
N THR A 124 3.37 -1.45 12.11
CA THR A 124 2.21 -0.89 11.40
C THR A 124 1.88 -1.77 10.20
N GLY A 125 0.66 -1.71 9.67
CA GLY A 125 0.33 -2.53 8.51
C GLY A 125 -1.10 -2.39 8.02
N SER A 126 -1.47 -3.29 7.13
CA SER A 126 -2.85 -3.44 6.66
C SER A 126 -3.20 -4.91 6.51
N ALA A 127 -4.49 -5.19 6.61
CA ALA A 127 -5.03 -6.49 6.30
C ALA A 127 -5.99 -6.38 5.11
N ASN A 128 -5.99 -7.41 4.27
CA ASN A 128 -6.91 -7.56 3.15
C ASN A 128 -7.59 -8.91 3.25
N PHE A 129 -8.84 -8.99 2.83
CA PHE A 129 -9.52 -10.27 2.61
C PHE A 129 -10.36 -10.22 1.35
N SER A 130 -10.33 -11.29 0.56
CA SER A 130 -11.01 -11.36 -0.73
C SER A 130 -11.53 -12.77 -1.06
N ALA A 131 -12.61 -12.82 -1.84
CA ALA A 131 -13.21 -14.06 -2.30
C ALA A 131 -13.97 -13.84 -3.62
N ASN A 132 -14.21 -14.92 -4.36
CA ASN A 132 -15.16 -14.90 -5.46
C ASN A 132 -16.54 -15.27 -4.92
N THR A 133 -17.53 -14.47 -5.28
CA THR A 133 -18.93 -14.66 -4.92
C THR A 133 -19.71 -15.21 -6.10
N ALA A 134 -20.73 -16.03 -5.82
CA ALA A 134 -21.68 -16.47 -6.82
C ALA A 134 -22.71 -15.34 -7.03
N ALA A 135 -22.80 -14.82 -8.25
CA ALA A 135 -23.82 -13.88 -8.66
C ALA A 135 -24.64 -14.46 -9.82
N THR A 136 -25.85 -13.93 -10.03
CA THR A 136 -26.77 -14.39 -11.09
C THR A 136 -26.15 -14.29 -12.49
N ALA A 137 -25.16 -13.40 -12.68
CA ALA A 137 -24.46 -13.19 -13.95
C ALA A 137 -23.03 -13.78 -14.00
N GLY A 138 -22.64 -14.64 -13.06
CA GLY A 138 -21.31 -15.28 -13.02
C GLY A 138 -20.56 -15.08 -11.70
N THR A 139 -19.25 -15.31 -11.71
CA THR A 139 -18.39 -15.14 -10.53
C THR A 139 -17.89 -13.69 -10.44
N THR A 140 -18.01 -13.06 -9.27
CA THR A 140 -17.52 -11.70 -9.01
C THR A 140 -16.53 -11.72 -7.85
N GLN A 141 -15.35 -11.13 -8.03
CA GLN A 141 -14.38 -10.96 -6.95
C GLN A 141 -14.81 -9.81 -6.04
N ARG A 142 -14.84 -10.05 -4.73
CA ARG A 142 -15.01 -9.03 -3.69
C ARG A 142 -13.78 -8.99 -2.81
N SER A 143 -13.37 -7.79 -2.42
CA SER A 143 -12.25 -7.56 -1.52
C SER A 143 -12.55 -6.43 -0.55
N ALA A 144 -12.01 -6.52 0.66
CA ALA A 144 -12.01 -5.44 1.63
C ALA A 144 -10.63 -5.31 2.27
N GLN A 145 -10.30 -4.09 2.67
CA GLN A 145 -9.02 -3.73 3.29
C GLN A 145 -9.28 -2.94 4.57
N GLN A 146 -8.42 -3.13 5.56
CA GLN A 146 -8.44 -2.38 6.82
C GLN A 146 -7.01 -2.07 7.26
N SER A 147 -6.81 -0.89 7.84
CA SER A 147 -5.55 -0.54 8.49
C SER A 147 -5.44 -1.26 9.82
N LEU A 148 -4.24 -1.70 10.17
CA LEU A 148 -3.95 -2.26 11.49
C LEU A 148 -3.62 -1.14 12.46
N VAL A 149 -4.04 -1.29 13.72
CA VAL A 149 -3.59 -0.43 14.81
C VAL A 149 -2.09 -0.66 15.00
N SER A 150 -1.31 0.42 15.03
CA SER A 150 0.12 0.34 15.29
C SER A 150 0.37 -0.11 16.73
N ILE A 151 1.28 -1.06 16.91
CA ILE A 151 1.67 -1.58 18.22
C ILE A 151 3.19 -1.51 18.38
N PRO A 152 3.73 -1.33 19.59
CA PRO A 152 5.17 -1.42 19.81
C PRO A 152 5.68 -2.83 19.47
N VAL A 153 6.93 -2.95 19.02
CA VAL A 153 7.55 -4.25 18.78
C VAL A 153 7.61 -5.03 20.10
N PRO A 154 6.99 -6.21 20.19
CA PRO A 154 7.01 -7.03 21.40
C PRO A 154 8.41 -7.52 21.77
N ALA A 155 8.59 -7.87 23.04
CA ALA A 155 9.79 -8.58 23.49
C ALA A 155 9.97 -9.92 22.75
N THR A 156 11.22 -10.39 22.66
CA THR A 156 11.58 -11.64 21.97
C THR A 156 10.80 -12.83 22.54
N GLY A 157 10.27 -13.67 21.64
CA GLY A 157 9.49 -14.87 21.96
C GLY A 157 8.00 -14.62 22.23
N VAL A 158 7.54 -13.36 22.20
CA VAL A 158 6.13 -13.03 22.46
C VAL A 158 5.24 -13.34 21.25
N THR A 159 4.06 -13.90 21.52
CA THR A 159 2.97 -14.01 20.55
C THR A 159 1.95 -12.91 20.80
N THR A 160 1.79 -12.01 19.84
CA THR A 160 0.77 -10.96 19.89
C THR A 160 -0.44 -11.37 19.07
N THR A 161 -1.61 -11.39 19.68
CA THR A 161 -2.87 -11.73 19.00
C THR A 161 -3.73 -10.49 18.79
N THR A 162 -4.21 -10.31 17.57
CA THR A 162 -5.14 -9.24 17.19
C THR A 162 -6.38 -9.84 16.55
N THR A 163 -7.55 -9.41 17.02
CA THR A 163 -8.84 -9.81 16.44
C THR A 163 -9.34 -8.72 15.51
N LEU A 164 -9.78 -9.12 14.32
CA LEU A 164 -10.28 -8.24 13.28
C LEU A 164 -11.65 -8.72 12.82
N SER A 165 -12.52 -7.78 12.46
CA SER A 165 -13.83 -8.09 11.90
C SER A 165 -14.03 -7.34 10.60
N GLY A 166 -14.67 -8.01 9.63
CA GLY A 166 -14.83 -7.46 8.29
C GLY A 166 -16.07 -8.00 7.59
N ARG A 167 -16.35 -7.45 6.42
CA ARG A 167 -17.51 -7.83 5.61
C ARG A 167 -17.12 -7.97 4.15
N LEU A 168 -17.60 -9.06 3.53
CA LEU A 168 -17.56 -9.34 2.10
C LEU A 168 -18.97 -9.47 1.51
#